data_AF-A0A2E4QR79-F1
#
_entry.id   AF-A0A2E4QR79-F1
#
_cell.length_a   1.000
_cell.length_b   1.000
_cell.length_c   1.000
_cell.angle_alpha   90.00
_cell.angle_beta   90.00
_cell.angle_gamma   90.00
#
_symmetry.space_group_name_H-M   'P 1'
#
loop_
_entity.id
_entity.type
_entity.pdbx_description
1 polymer ?
#
loop_
_entity_poly.entity_id
_entity_poly.type
_entity_poly.pdbx_seq_one_letter_code
_entity_poly.pdbx_strand_id
1 'polypeptide(L)'
;MGGSIMTSSEFEADTTGRNHLSDYLATGRTLRPLGKLWPFLKWCLILCIIISCAGFVSGVVYGQVINSNGPSHPALVSLDIFEAAIAIVWIVVSISTMIAYSRFMHRAMNNVHVCDGPEGLVSPSGTWLWFIVPIACLWMPFRAVIQIWRSSHGYIGQPEDPSRWIYIWWGCLWASNFISFASGYFFTPESGVMSSLLGWSFLYAVTDVMASYALLKTASGIAAAQAQMGNKGIEDVFS
;
A
#
# COMPACT_ATOMS: atom_id res chain seq x y z
N MET A 1 10.73 18.89 -39.57
CA MET A 1 10.08 19.92 -38.75
C MET A 1 8.58 19.72 -38.83
N GLY A 2 8.01 18.89 -37.96
CA GLY A 2 6.57 18.65 -37.89
C GLY A 2 6.04 19.26 -36.61
N GLY A 3 5.54 20.48 -36.68
CA GLY A 3 4.85 21.12 -35.57
C GLY A 3 3.44 20.57 -35.47
N SER A 4 3.17 19.78 -34.44
CA SER A 4 1.80 19.36 -34.11
C SER A 4 1.02 20.60 -33.69
N ILE A 5 0.00 20.97 -34.47
CA ILE A 5 -0.90 22.08 -34.16
C ILE A 5 -1.77 21.62 -32.99
N MET A 6 -1.56 22.24 -31.83
CA MET A 6 -2.34 21.97 -30.62
C MET A 6 -3.82 22.26 -30.90
N THR A 7 -4.70 21.31 -30.60
CA THR A 7 -6.14 21.46 -30.83
C THR A 7 -6.73 22.46 -29.83
N SER A 8 -7.79 23.20 -30.19
CA SER A 8 -8.33 24.24 -29.30
C SER A 8 -8.81 23.68 -27.96
N SER A 9 -9.22 22.41 -27.92
CA SER A 9 -9.59 21.69 -26.70
C SER A 9 -8.40 21.41 -25.77
N GLU A 10 -7.20 21.16 -26.32
CA GLU A 10 -5.98 20.98 -25.51
C GLU A 10 -5.50 22.32 -24.94
N PHE A 11 -5.66 23.41 -25.70
CA PHE A 11 -5.35 24.76 -25.23
C PHE A 11 -6.31 25.25 -24.13
N GLU A 12 -7.60 24.96 -24.24
CA GLU A 12 -8.60 25.25 -23.21
C GLU A 12 -8.40 24.42 -21.93
N ALA A 13 -8.03 23.15 -22.06
CA ALA A 13 -7.71 22.31 -20.91
C ALA A 13 -6.45 22.82 -20.16
N ASP A 14 -5.42 23.25 -20.89
CA ASP A 14 -4.18 23.81 -20.32
C ASP A 14 -4.43 25.17 -19.63
N THR A 15 -5.25 26.05 -20.23
CA THR A 15 -5.59 27.35 -19.63
C THR A 15 -6.52 27.23 -18.42
N THR A 16 -7.47 26.29 -18.44
CA THR A 16 -8.39 26.07 -17.30
C THR A 16 -7.64 25.47 -16.10
N GLY A 17 -6.70 24.54 -16.34
CA GLY A 17 -5.83 23.98 -15.30
C GLY A 17 -4.89 25.03 -14.68
N ARG A 18 -4.29 25.91 -15.49
CA ARG A 18 -3.41 27.00 -15.00
C ARG A 18 -4.14 28.01 -14.12
N ASN A 19 -5.38 28.40 -14.49
CA ASN A 19 -6.16 29.37 -13.73
C ASN A 19 -6.61 28.84 -12.36
N HIS A 20 -6.90 27.54 -12.25
CA HIS A 20 -7.22 26.94 -10.96
C HIS A 20 -6.00 26.91 -10.03
N LEU A 21 -4.80 26.66 -10.55
CA LEU A 21 -3.59 26.59 -9.74
C LEU A 21 -3.18 27.95 -9.16
N SER A 22 -3.30 29.03 -9.95
CA SER A 22 -3.00 30.38 -9.49
C SER A 22 -3.95 30.85 -8.38
N ASP A 23 -5.25 30.56 -8.51
CA ASP A 23 -6.26 30.87 -7.48
C ASP A 23 -6.05 30.02 -6.20
N TYR A 24 -5.67 28.75 -6.33
CA TYR A 24 -5.37 27.89 -5.17
C TYR A 24 -4.05 28.25 -4.47
N LEU A 25 -3.02 28.66 -5.22
CA LEU A 25 -1.79 29.20 -4.62
C LEU A 25 -2.02 30.57 -3.97
N ALA A 26 -2.93 31.39 -4.52
CA ALA A 26 -3.38 32.64 -3.91
C ALA A 26 -4.13 32.43 -2.58
N THR A 27 -4.75 31.25 -2.37
CA THR A 27 -5.31 30.85 -1.06
C THR A 27 -4.28 30.30 -0.06
N GLY A 28 -2.98 30.30 -0.41
CA GLY A 28 -1.89 29.94 0.50
C GLY A 28 -1.73 28.44 0.78
N ARG A 29 -2.38 27.57 0.01
CA ARG A 29 -2.23 26.10 0.15
C ARG A 29 -1.02 25.62 -0.64
N THR A 30 0.04 25.23 0.07
CA THR A 30 1.28 24.72 -0.53
C THR A 30 1.30 23.19 -0.59
N LEU A 31 1.95 22.66 -1.64
CA LEU A 31 2.23 21.22 -1.77
C LEU A 31 3.06 20.75 -0.58
N ARG A 32 2.59 19.71 0.11
CA ARG A 32 3.27 19.20 1.31
C ARG A 32 4.27 18.12 0.92
N PRO A 33 5.56 18.28 1.30
CA PRO A 33 6.57 17.30 0.94
C PRO A 33 6.30 15.94 1.62
N LEU A 34 6.41 14.88 0.83
CA LEU A 34 6.34 13.49 1.31
C LEU A 34 7.67 12.99 1.92
N GLY A 35 8.74 13.81 1.86
CA GLY A 35 10.13 13.38 2.05
C GLY A 35 10.44 12.64 3.35
N LYS A 36 9.76 12.96 4.47
CA LYS A 36 9.95 12.24 5.75
C LYS A 36 9.03 11.03 5.92
N LEU A 37 7.88 11.00 5.24
CA LEU A 37 6.90 9.91 5.39
C LEU A 37 7.24 8.71 4.53
N TRP A 38 7.77 8.94 3.33
CA TRP A 38 8.13 7.85 2.43
C TRP A 38 9.20 6.90 3.00
N PRO A 39 10.35 7.38 3.52
CA PRO A 39 11.35 6.50 4.11
C PRO A 39 10.80 5.68 5.30
N PHE A 40 9.93 6.29 6.11
CA PHE A 40 9.30 5.61 7.24
C PHE A 40 8.38 4.48 6.77
N LEU A 41 7.49 4.75 5.81
CA LEU A 41 6.62 3.73 5.21
C LEU A 41 7.44 2.63 4.53
N LYS A 42 8.50 2.98 3.80
CA LYS A 42 9.41 2.03 3.16
C LYS A 42 10.01 1.05 4.18
N TRP A 43 10.54 1.55 5.29
CA TRP A 43 11.10 0.69 6.33
C TRP A 43 10.05 -0.20 6.98
N CYS A 44 8.85 0.32 7.23
CA CYS A 44 7.74 -0.48 7.75
C CYS A 44 7.39 -1.64 6.80
N LEU A 45 7.27 -1.40 5.50
CA LEU A 45 6.97 -2.44 4.51
C LEU A 45 8.10 -3.48 4.36
N ILE A 46 9.36 -3.05 4.45
CA ILE A 46 10.51 -3.97 4.47
C ILE A 46 10.48 -4.84 5.72
N LEU A 47 10.16 -4.27 6.88
CA LEU A 47 10.03 -5.02 8.12
C LEU A 47 8.87 -6.04 8.05
N CYS A 48 7.72 -5.68 7.45
CA CYS A 48 6.65 -6.65 7.19
C CYS A 48 7.16 -7.86 6.41
N ILE A 49 7.88 -7.63 5.30
CA ILE A 49 8.45 -8.72 4.48
C ILE A 49 9.40 -9.59 5.31
N ILE A 50 10.31 -8.99 6.09
CA ILE A 50 11.27 -9.73 6.92
C ILE A 50 10.54 -10.60 7.95
N ILE A 51 9.55 -10.03 8.65
CA ILE A 51 8.80 -10.74 9.69
C ILE A 51 7.97 -11.88 9.09
N SER A 52 7.34 -11.68 7.94
CA SER A 52 6.58 -12.72 7.26
C SER A 52 7.47 -13.88 6.79
N CYS A 53 8.68 -13.58 6.32
CA CYS A 53 9.68 -14.61 6.05
C CYS A 53 10.14 -15.35 7.33
N ALA A 54 10.37 -14.62 8.42
CA ALA A 54 10.78 -15.20 9.70
C ALA A 54 9.69 -16.12 10.29
N GLY A 55 8.43 -15.68 10.27
CA GLY A 55 7.28 -16.49 10.70
C GLY A 55 7.11 -17.75 9.84
N PHE A 56 7.29 -17.65 8.52
CA PHE A 56 7.26 -18.83 7.65
C PHE A 56 8.35 -19.85 8.01
N VAL A 57 9.60 -19.40 8.15
CA VAL A 57 10.73 -20.26 8.52
C VAL A 57 10.49 -20.92 9.88
N SER A 58 10.02 -20.14 10.86
CA SER A 58 9.69 -20.63 12.19
C SER A 58 8.60 -21.71 12.15
N GLY A 59 7.54 -21.51 11.37
CA GLY A 59 6.50 -22.51 11.15
C GLY A 59 7.00 -23.80 10.48
N VAL A 60 7.95 -23.71 9.54
CA VAL A 60 8.60 -24.89 8.94
C VAL A 60 9.40 -25.67 9.98
N VAL A 61 10.20 -24.98 10.80
CA VAL A 61 10.98 -25.61 11.89
C VAL A 61 10.04 -26.27 12.90
N TYR A 62 8.96 -25.59 13.29
CA TYR A 62 7.93 -26.12 14.17
C TYR A 62 7.37 -27.45 13.64
N GLY A 63 6.96 -27.47 12.37
CA GLY A 63 6.43 -28.67 11.75
C GLY A 63 7.44 -29.81 11.64
N GLN A 64 8.71 -29.50 11.38
CA GLN A 64 9.79 -30.49 11.35
C GLN A 64 10.04 -31.12 12.73
N VAL A 65 10.05 -30.32 13.80
CA VAL A 65 10.28 -30.83 15.16
C VAL A 65 9.16 -31.76 15.59
N ILE A 66 7.90 -31.41 15.31
CA ILE A 66 6.75 -32.30 15.58
C ILE A 66 6.85 -33.60 14.79
N ASN A 67 7.18 -33.53 13.49
CA ASN A 67 7.26 -34.73 12.66
C ASN A 67 8.39 -35.68 13.07
N SER A 68 9.52 -35.12 13.55
CA SER A 68 10.69 -35.92 13.94
C SER A 68 10.62 -36.44 15.37
N ASN A 69 10.08 -35.67 16.30
CA ASN A 69 10.16 -35.96 17.74
C ASN A 69 8.80 -36.13 18.43
N GLY A 70 7.70 -35.97 17.70
CA GLY A 70 6.35 -35.96 18.24
C GLY A 70 5.95 -34.62 18.88
N PRO A 71 4.65 -34.44 19.17
CA PRO A 71 4.07 -33.18 19.65
C PRO A 71 4.41 -32.83 21.11
N SER A 72 5.03 -33.73 21.86
CA SER A 72 5.37 -33.54 23.28
C SER A 72 6.85 -33.20 23.50
N HIS A 73 7.60 -32.94 22.43
CA HIS A 73 9.03 -32.68 22.52
C HIS A 73 9.32 -31.33 23.22
N PRO A 74 10.24 -31.26 24.21
CA PRO A 74 10.46 -30.05 25.02
C PRO A 74 10.93 -28.84 24.22
N ALA A 75 11.58 -29.04 23.06
CA ALA A 75 12.00 -27.93 22.19
C ALA A 75 10.81 -27.13 21.63
N LEU A 76 9.60 -27.70 21.60
CA LEU A 76 8.39 -27.00 21.14
C LEU A 76 8.04 -25.83 22.06
N VAL A 77 8.31 -25.94 23.37
CA VAL A 77 8.10 -24.83 24.32
C VAL A 77 8.95 -23.61 23.95
N SER A 78 10.21 -23.83 23.58
CA SER A 78 11.10 -22.74 23.14
C SER A 78 10.63 -22.11 21.83
N LEU A 79 10.10 -22.93 20.92
CA LEU A 79 9.54 -22.45 19.65
C LEU A 79 8.24 -21.67 19.86
N ASP A 80 7.37 -22.09 20.77
CA ASP A 80 6.15 -21.35 21.13
C ASP A 80 6.48 -19.95 21.66
N ILE A 81 7.51 -19.82 22.51
CA ILE A 81 7.98 -18.52 23.00
C ILE A 81 8.51 -17.64 21.85
N PHE A 82 9.23 -18.24 20.91
CA PHE A 82 9.77 -17.53 19.75
C PHE A 82 8.66 -17.06 18.80
N GLU A 83 7.67 -17.92 18.51
CA GLU A 83 6.48 -17.57 17.73
C GLU A 83 5.68 -16.44 18.39
N ALA A 84 5.50 -16.49 19.71
CA ALA A 84 4.85 -15.41 20.45
C ALA A 84 5.62 -14.08 20.30
N ALA A 85 6.95 -14.12 20.35
CA ALA A 85 7.77 -12.93 20.13
C ALA A 85 7.64 -12.38 18.69
N ILE A 86 7.65 -13.25 17.67
CA ILE A 86 7.40 -12.87 16.27
C ILE A 86 6.03 -12.21 16.14
N ALA A 87 5.00 -12.81 16.72
CA ALA A 87 3.63 -12.28 16.67
C ALA A 87 3.52 -10.88 17.30
N ILE A 88 4.16 -10.66 18.45
CA ILE A 88 4.20 -9.33 19.10
C ILE A 88 4.89 -8.30 18.20
N VAL A 89 6.05 -8.65 17.64
CA VAL A 89 6.79 -7.76 16.72
C VAL A 89 5.96 -7.47 15.46
N TRP A 90 5.28 -8.48 14.91
CA TRP A 90 4.37 -8.33 13.77
C TRP A 90 3.24 -7.34 14.08
N ILE A 91 2.59 -7.43 15.25
CA ILE A 91 1.54 -6.48 15.65
C ILE A 91 2.07 -5.04 15.67
N VAL A 92 3.23 -4.82 16.28
CA VAL A 92 3.84 -3.49 16.38
C VAL A 92 4.17 -2.91 15.01
N VAL A 93 4.76 -3.73 14.12
CA VAL A 93 5.10 -3.32 12.75
C VAL A 93 3.86 -3.10 11.91
N SER A 94 2.82 -3.92 12.04
CA SER A 94 1.54 -3.75 11.34
C SER A 94 0.84 -2.45 11.73
N ILE A 95 0.78 -2.12 13.03
CA ILE A 95 0.22 -0.84 13.51
C ILE A 95 1.05 0.34 12.98
N SER A 96 2.38 0.24 13.04
CA SER A 96 3.28 1.27 12.52
C SER A 96 3.09 1.49 11.02
N THR A 97 2.94 0.39 10.26
CA THR A 97 2.67 0.40 8.81
C THR A 97 1.33 1.05 8.51
N MET A 98 0.28 0.70 9.26
CA MET A 98 -1.05 1.29 9.11
C MET A 98 -1.02 2.81 9.31
N ILE A 99 -0.34 3.29 10.36
CA ILE A 99 -0.19 4.71 10.63
C ILE A 99 0.64 5.40 9.53
N ALA A 100 1.76 4.80 9.13
CA ALA A 100 2.63 5.32 8.08
C ALA A 100 1.88 5.44 6.75
N TYR A 101 1.16 4.38 6.36
CA TYR A 101 0.33 4.32 5.16
C TYR A 101 -0.76 5.39 5.20
N SER A 102 -1.50 5.48 6.32
CA SER A 102 -2.59 6.44 6.47
C SER A 102 -2.09 7.88 6.34
N ARG A 103 -0.97 8.22 7.01
CA ARG A 103 -0.38 9.56 6.91
C ARG A 103 0.16 9.85 5.52
N PHE A 104 0.78 8.87 4.88
CA PHE A 104 1.31 9.00 3.52
C PHE A 104 0.18 9.24 2.52
N MET A 105 -0.84 8.38 2.49
CA MET A 105 -1.97 8.49 1.56
C MET A 105 -2.82 9.73 1.81
N HIS A 106 -3.05 10.08 3.08
CA HIS A 106 -3.75 11.32 3.43
C HIS A 106 -3.02 12.55 2.87
N ARG A 107 -1.70 12.62 2.98
CA ARG A 107 -0.92 13.73 2.41
C ARG A 107 -0.89 13.68 0.89
N ALA A 108 -0.74 12.49 0.31
CA ALA A 108 -0.72 12.34 -1.14
C ALA A 108 -2.04 12.80 -1.77
N MET A 109 -3.18 12.46 -1.16
CA MET A 109 -4.49 12.94 -1.59
C MET A 109 -4.66 14.45 -1.40
N ASN A 110 -4.16 15.03 -0.30
CA ASN A 110 -4.18 16.49 -0.14
C ASN A 110 -3.40 17.21 -1.24
N ASN A 111 -2.24 16.67 -1.65
CA ASN A 111 -1.47 17.24 -2.74
C ASN A 111 -2.26 17.20 -4.06
N VAL A 112 -2.95 16.08 -4.32
CA VAL A 112 -3.82 15.96 -5.50
C VAL A 112 -4.98 16.97 -5.45
N HIS A 113 -5.63 17.15 -4.30
CA HIS A 113 -6.70 18.14 -4.14
C HIS A 113 -6.24 19.59 -4.39
N VAL A 114 -4.95 19.88 -4.21
CA VAL A 114 -4.38 21.20 -4.52
C VAL A 114 -4.19 21.36 -6.03
N CYS A 115 -3.84 20.29 -6.74
CA CYS A 115 -3.59 20.31 -8.19
C CYS A 115 -4.89 20.24 -9.01
N ASP A 116 -5.77 19.29 -8.72
CA ASP A 116 -6.95 18.97 -9.55
C ASP A 116 -8.25 19.56 -9.00
N GLY A 117 -8.21 20.17 -7.81
CA GLY A 117 -9.38 20.55 -7.05
C GLY A 117 -10.06 19.36 -6.35
N PRO A 118 -10.97 19.61 -5.40
CA PRO A 118 -11.57 18.54 -4.57
C PRO A 118 -12.77 17.83 -5.21
N GLU A 119 -13.31 18.33 -6.33
CA GLU A 119 -14.53 17.77 -6.93
C GLU A 119 -14.28 16.39 -7.54
N GLY A 120 -15.14 15.42 -7.23
CA GLY A 120 -15.02 14.04 -7.73
C GLY A 120 -13.93 13.17 -7.07
N LEU A 121 -13.10 13.76 -6.20
CA LEU A 121 -12.03 13.06 -5.49
C LEU A 121 -12.47 12.52 -4.13
N VAL A 122 -11.86 11.41 -3.71
CA VAL A 122 -12.03 10.89 -2.35
C VAL A 122 -11.38 11.85 -1.37
N SER A 123 -12.09 12.21 -0.30
CA SER A 123 -11.56 13.10 0.71
C SER A 123 -10.24 12.58 1.32
N PRO A 124 -9.33 13.46 1.77
CA PRO A 124 -8.06 13.02 2.34
C PRO A 124 -8.24 12.11 3.55
N SER A 125 -9.22 12.38 4.42
CA SER A 125 -9.58 11.47 5.52
C SER A 125 -10.19 10.15 5.02
N GLY A 126 -10.94 10.19 3.92
CA GLY A 126 -11.52 9.02 3.27
C GLY A 126 -10.48 7.97 2.89
N THR A 127 -9.26 8.36 2.48
CA THR A 127 -8.21 7.37 2.11
C THR A 127 -7.92 6.31 3.18
N TRP A 128 -8.09 6.62 4.46
CA TRP A 128 -7.83 5.67 5.55
C TRP A 128 -9.07 5.38 6.41
N LEU A 129 -10.02 6.31 6.52
CA LEU A 129 -11.18 6.14 7.39
C LEU A 129 -12.12 5.04 6.88
N TRP A 130 -12.16 4.81 5.56
CA TRP A 130 -12.99 3.76 4.97
C TRP A 130 -12.58 2.34 5.34
N PHE A 131 -11.37 2.13 5.89
CA PHE A 131 -10.99 0.82 6.43
C PHE A 131 -11.82 0.39 7.65
N ILE A 132 -12.45 1.34 8.36
CA ILE A 132 -13.29 1.06 9.53
C ILE A 132 -14.68 0.57 9.12
N VAL A 133 -15.14 0.95 7.92
CA VAL A 133 -16.48 0.61 7.43
C VAL A 133 -16.40 -0.69 6.63
N PRO A 134 -17.00 -1.81 7.09
CA PRO A 134 -16.75 -3.14 6.51
C PRO A 134 -17.10 -3.28 5.03
N ILE A 135 -18.12 -2.56 4.56
CA ILE A 135 -18.54 -2.62 3.15
C ILE A 135 -17.66 -1.71 2.30
N ALA A 136 -17.38 -0.50 2.78
CA ALA A 136 -16.59 0.47 2.02
C ALA A 136 -15.11 0.09 1.93
N CYS A 137 -14.59 -0.66 2.91
CA CYS A 137 -13.20 -1.13 2.89
C CYS A 137 -12.90 -2.06 1.71
N LEU A 138 -13.92 -2.64 1.06
CA LEU A 138 -13.78 -3.51 -0.12
C LEU A 138 -13.31 -2.77 -1.39
N TRP A 139 -13.58 -1.46 -1.51
CA TRP A 139 -13.29 -0.73 -2.75
C TRP A 139 -12.81 0.71 -2.56
N MET A 140 -13.17 1.39 -1.46
CA MET A 140 -12.83 2.81 -1.30
C MET A 140 -11.32 3.07 -1.21
N PRO A 141 -10.53 2.30 -0.43
CA PRO A 141 -9.09 2.51 -0.37
C PRO A 141 -8.43 2.31 -1.74
N PHE A 142 -8.85 1.26 -2.45
CA PHE A 142 -8.38 0.95 -3.80
C PHE A 142 -8.66 2.09 -4.79
N ARG A 143 -9.91 2.60 -4.80
CA ARG A 143 -10.30 3.75 -5.60
C ARG A 143 -9.46 4.98 -5.28
N ALA A 144 -9.20 5.24 -4.01
CA ALA A 144 -8.43 6.41 -3.59
C ALA A 144 -6.95 6.31 -4.04
N VAL A 145 -6.33 5.13 -3.97
CA VAL A 145 -4.96 4.92 -4.49
C VAL A 145 -4.90 5.10 -6.01
N ILE A 146 -5.91 4.63 -6.75
CA ILE A 146 -6.00 4.84 -8.20
C ILE A 146 -6.13 6.33 -8.54
N GLN A 147 -6.97 7.07 -7.81
CA GLN A 147 -7.12 8.52 -8.00
C GLN A 147 -5.79 9.23 -7.74
N ILE A 148 -5.14 8.93 -6.62
CA ILE A 148 -3.83 9.51 -6.30
C ILE A 148 -2.82 9.22 -7.41
N TRP A 149 -2.79 7.97 -7.91
CA TRP A 149 -1.89 7.57 -8.98
C TRP A 149 -2.14 8.37 -10.25
N ARG A 150 -3.37 8.36 -10.75
CA ARG A 150 -3.78 9.04 -11.99
C ARG A 150 -3.45 10.52 -11.96
N SER A 151 -3.94 11.22 -10.94
CA SER A 151 -3.70 12.64 -10.77
C SER A 151 -2.22 12.98 -10.66
N SER A 152 -1.47 12.21 -9.85
CA SER A 152 -0.04 12.50 -9.65
C SER A 152 0.79 12.29 -10.93
N HIS A 153 0.41 11.34 -11.78
CA HIS A 153 1.13 11.06 -13.04
C HIS A 153 0.63 11.95 -14.18
N GLY A 154 -0.67 12.25 -14.24
CA GLY A 154 -1.27 13.17 -15.22
C GLY A 154 -0.67 14.56 -15.12
N TYR A 155 -0.52 15.10 -13.90
CA TYR A 155 0.07 16.43 -13.68
C TYR A 155 1.51 16.55 -14.22
N ILE A 156 2.29 15.48 -14.13
CA ILE A 156 3.67 15.47 -14.64
C ILE A 156 3.76 15.10 -16.12
N GLY A 157 2.63 14.83 -16.80
CA GLY A 157 2.58 14.41 -18.20
C GLY A 157 3.03 12.96 -18.42
N GLN A 158 2.92 12.11 -17.40
CA GLN A 158 3.18 10.67 -17.47
C GLN A 158 1.88 9.88 -17.68
N PRO A 159 1.96 8.62 -18.17
CA PRO A 159 0.79 7.77 -18.32
C PRO A 159 -0.02 7.66 -17.03
N GLU A 160 -1.32 7.98 -17.12
CA GLU A 160 -2.24 7.91 -15.98
C GLU A 160 -2.69 6.48 -15.65
N ASP A 161 -2.39 5.52 -16.54
CA ASP A 161 -2.77 4.13 -16.36
C ASP A 161 -2.29 3.60 -15.00
N PRO A 162 -3.20 3.08 -14.15
CA PRO A 162 -2.83 2.59 -12.84
C PRO A 162 -1.80 1.47 -12.96
N SER A 163 -0.74 1.56 -12.16
CA SER A 163 0.27 0.51 -12.12
C SER A 163 -0.36 -0.85 -11.83
N ARG A 164 0.10 -1.89 -12.53
CA ARG A 164 -0.27 -3.29 -12.22
C ARG A 164 -0.07 -3.65 -10.74
N TRP A 165 0.89 -3.00 -10.07
CA TRP A 165 1.19 -3.21 -8.66
C TRP A 165 0.04 -2.79 -7.74
N ILE A 166 -0.81 -1.84 -8.15
CA ILE A 166 -1.99 -1.43 -7.36
C ILE A 166 -2.99 -2.60 -7.30
N TYR A 167 -3.24 -3.25 -8.44
CA TYR A 167 -4.13 -4.42 -8.54
C TYR A 167 -3.55 -5.63 -7.82
N ILE A 168 -2.25 -5.89 -7.95
CA ILE A 168 -1.57 -6.99 -7.26
C ILE A 168 -1.64 -6.79 -5.75
N TRP A 169 -1.35 -5.58 -5.25
CA TRP A 169 -1.45 -5.26 -3.83
C TRP A 169 -2.86 -5.54 -3.30
N TRP A 170 -3.89 -5.02 -3.97
CA TRP A 170 -5.26 -5.18 -3.51
C TRP A 170 -5.74 -6.63 -3.57
N GLY A 171 -5.44 -7.33 -4.66
CA GLY A 171 -5.77 -8.74 -4.84
C GLY A 171 -5.07 -9.62 -3.80
N CYS A 172 -3.79 -9.41 -3.56
CA CYS A 172 -3.04 -10.15 -2.54
C CYS A 172 -3.56 -9.83 -1.13
N LEU A 173 -3.94 -8.59 -0.83
CA LEU A 173 -4.52 -8.24 0.48
C LEU A 173 -5.80 -9.02 0.76
N TRP A 174 -6.70 -9.17 -0.22
CA TRP A 174 -7.91 -9.98 -0.02
C TRP A 174 -7.61 -11.48 -0.03
N ALA A 175 -6.68 -11.93 -0.87
CA ALA A 175 -6.26 -13.32 -0.87
C ALA A 175 -5.68 -13.75 0.49
N SER A 176 -4.86 -12.93 1.14
CA SER A 176 -4.28 -13.26 2.46
C SER A 176 -5.35 -13.34 3.55
N ASN A 177 -6.32 -12.42 3.54
CA ASN A 177 -7.47 -12.46 4.45
C ASN A 177 -8.33 -13.71 4.22
N PHE A 178 -8.60 -14.08 2.96
CA PHE A 178 -9.35 -15.28 2.64
C PHE A 178 -8.61 -16.56 3.04
N ILE A 179 -7.30 -16.63 2.79
CA ILE A 179 -6.43 -17.75 3.21
C ILE A 179 -6.47 -17.92 4.72
N SER A 180 -6.36 -16.81 5.47
CA SER A 180 -6.42 -16.83 6.94
C SER A 180 -7.79 -17.25 7.48
N PHE A 181 -8.86 -16.79 6.83
CA PHE A 181 -10.21 -17.24 7.16
C PHE A 181 -10.39 -18.74 6.85
N ALA A 182 -10.06 -19.16 5.62
CA ALA A 182 -10.22 -20.52 5.15
C ALA A 182 -9.42 -21.51 6.00
N SER A 183 -8.17 -21.18 6.38
CA SER A 183 -7.37 -22.06 7.22
C SER A 183 -8.09 -22.38 8.52
N GLY A 184 -8.69 -21.39 9.20
CA GLY A 184 -9.45 -21.58 10.44
C GLY A 184 -10.69 -22.49 10.30
N TYR A 185 -11.36 -22.50 9.14
CA TYR A 185 -12.56 -23.31 8.90
C TYR A 185 -12.26 -24.71 8.37
N PHE A 186 -11.23 -24.85 7.54
CA PHE A 186 -10.88 -26.11 6.88
C PHE A 186 -9.86 -26.94 7.68
N PHE A 187 -9.51 -26.53 8.90
CA PHE A 187 -8.78 -27.40 9.84
C PHE A 187 -9.64 -28.58 10.30
N THR A 188 -9.69 -29.63 9.49
CA THR A 188 -10.24 -30.94 9.88
C THR A 188 -9.11 -31.82 10.43
N PRO A 189 -9.26 -32.43 11.63
CA PRO A 189 -8.25 -33.31 12.24
C PRO A 189 -7.85 -34.54 11.42
N GLU A 190 -8.62 -34.92 10.40
CA GLU A 190 -8.44 -36.17 9.64
C GLU A 190 -7.50 -36.09 8.43
N SER A 191 -7.23 -34.90 7.89
CA SER A 191 -6.22 -34.73 6.84
C SER A 191 -4.86 -34.56 7.50
N GLY A 192 -3.82 -35.31 7.08
CA GLY A 192 -2.45 -35.23 7.59
C GLY A 192 -2.04 -33.81 8.03
N VAL A 193 -2.19 -33.55 9.33
CA VAL A 193 -2.37 -32.20 9.91
C VAL A 193 -1.21 -31.27 9.58
N MET A 194 -0.03 -31.83 9.36
CA MET A 194 1.19 -31.08 9.10
C MET A 194 1.32 -30.56 7.66
N SER A 195 0.91 -31.32 6.64
CA SER A 195 1.06 -30.90 5.24
C SER A 195 0.06 -29.81 4.87
N SER A 196 -1.15 -29.86 5.45
CA SER A 196 -2.14 -28.80 5.31
C SER A 196 -1.70 -27.53 6.04
N LEU A 197 -1.20 -27.62 7.28
CA LEU A 197 -0.64 -26.48 8.03
C LEU A 197 0.47 -25.76 7.26
N LEU A 198 1.49 -26.49 6.80
CA LEU A 198 2.61 -25.92 6.07
C LEU A 198 2.19 -25.31 4.73
N GLY A 199 1.23 -25.93 4.03
CA GLY A 199 0.65 -25.41 2.79
C GLY A 199 -0.06 -24.07 2.99
N TRP A 200 -0.92 -23.96 4.00
CA TRP A 200 -1.63 -22.72 4.32
C TRP A 200 -0.67 -21.60 4.76
N SER A 201 0.32 -21.92 5.60
CA SER A 201 1.34 -20.97 6.04
C SER A 201 2.20 -20.45 4.89
N PHE A 202 2.57 -21.33 3.94
CA PHE A 202 3.30 -20.93 2.74
C PHE A 202 2.48 -19.98 1.86
N LEU A 203 1.22 -20.32 1.57
CA LEU A 203 0.34 -19.48 0.76
C LEU A 203 0.10 -18.11 1.40
N TYR A 204 -0.10 -18.08 2.73
CA TYR A 204 -0.22 -16.83 3.47
C TYR A 204 1.05 -15.98 3.34
N ALA A 205 2.23 -16.55 3.61
CA ALA A 205 3.51 -15.84 3.57
C ALA A 205 3.82 -15.27 2.18
N VAL A 206 3.64 -16.05 1.12
CA VAL A 206 3.84 -15.58 -0.27
C VAL A 206 2.91 -14.43 -0.59
N THR A 207 1.63 -14.56 -0.23
CA THR A 207 0.63 -13.55 -0.53
C THR A 207 0.91 -12.24 0.22
N ASP A 208 1.28 -12.33 1.50
CA ASP A 208 1.60 -11.16 2.32
C ASP A 208 2.88 -10.44 1.87
N VAL A 209 3.93 -11.20 1.52
CA VAL A 209 5.17 -10.64 0.93
C VAL A 209 4.87 -9.93 -0.39
N MET A 210 4.05 -10.55 -1.25
CA MET A 210 3.64 -9.96 -2.53
C MET A 210 2.80 -8.70 -2.34
N ALA A 211 1.87 -8.68 -1.38
CA ALA A 211 1.09 -7.49 -1.04
C ALA A 211 2.00 -6.35 -0.57
N SER A 212 2.91 -6.63 0.36
CA SER A 212 3.86 -5.65 0.90
C SER A 212 4.79 -5.08 -0.17
N TYR A 213 5.31 -5.95 -1.05
CA TYR A 213 6.16 -5.53 -2.17
C TYR A 213 5.41 -4.69 -3.20
N ALA A 214 4.19 -5.09 -3.56
CA ALA A 214 3.35 -4.36 -4.51
C ALA A 214 2.94 -2.98 -3.97
N LEU A 215 2.64 -2.89 -2.67
CA LEU A 215 2.40 -1.60 -2.01
C LEU A 215 3.65 -0.73 -1.99
N LEU A 216 4.83 -1.31 -1.72
CA LEU A 216 6.11 -0.59 -1.77
C LEU A 216 6.38 0.00 -3.15
N LYS A 217 6.13 -0.77 -4.23
CA LYS A 217 6.26 -0.28 -5.61
C LYS A 217 5.26 0.84 -5.93
N THR A 218 4.01 0.66 -5.53
CA THR A 218 2.96 1.66 -5.72
C THR A 218 3.29 2.97 -4.99
N ALA A 219 3.61 2.90 -3.70
CA ALA A 219 3.93 4.06 -2.89
C ALA A 219 5.22 4.75 -3.35
N SER A 220 6.22 3.99 -3.83
CA SER A 220 7.42 4.56 -4.44
C SER A 220 7.11 5.35 -5.72
N GLY A 221 6.22 4.83 -6.57
CA GLY A 221 5.79 5.51 -7.79
C GLY A 221 5.06 6.82 -7.49
N ILE A 222 4.10 6.77 -6.56
CA ILE A 222 3.39 7.96 -6.07
C ILE A 222 4.38 8.98 -5.50
N ALA A 223 5.29 8.55 -4.61
CA ALA A 223 6.26 9.45 -3.98
C ALA A 223 7.17 10.14 -5.01
N ALA A 224 7.63 9.41 -6.04
CA ALA A 224 8.45 9.97 -7.11
C ALA A 224 7.67 10.97 -7.96
N ALA A 225 6.42 10.64 -8.35
CA ALA A 225 5.57 11.53 -9.12
C ALA A 225 5.26 12.83 -8.35
N GLN A 226 4.88 12.72 -7.07
CA GLN A 226 4.59 13.89 -6.24
C GLN A 226 5.82 14.77 -5.95
N ALA A 227 7.01 14.18 -5.89
CA ALA A 227 8.25 14.98 -5.79
C ALA A 227 8.49 15.81 -7.05
N GLN A 228 8.18 15.28 -8.24
CA GLN A 228 8.28 16.00 -9.50
C GLN A 228 7.20 17.09 -9.64
N MET A 229 5.97 16.83 -9.19
CA MET A 229 4.91 17.85 -9.13
C MET A 229 5.35 19.07 -8.30
N GLY A 230 5.99 18.82 -7.15
CA GLY A 230 6.53 19.87 -6.30
C GLY A 230 7.57 20.75 -7.00
N ASN A 231 8.37 20.19 -7.90
CA ASN A 231 9.36 20.96 -8.67
C ASN A 231 8.71 21.74 -9.81
N LYS A 232 7.78 21.13 -10.58
CA LYS A 232 7.06 21.79 -11.67
C LYS A 232 6.25 23.00 -11.19
N GLY A 233 5.53 22.86 -10.08
CA GLY A 233 4.75 23.98 -9.53
C GLY A 233 5.59 25.18 -9.10
N ILE A 234 6.90 25.00 -8.86
CA ILE A 234 7.84 26.11 -8.61
C ILE A 234 8.21 26.79 -9.93
N GLU A 235 8.47 26.02 -10.99
CA GLU A 235 8.80 26.55 -12.32
C GLU A 235 7.66 27.41 -12.88
N ASP A 236 6.41 26.94 -12.79
CA ASP A 236 5.23 27.65 -13.29
C ASP A 236 4.94 28.98 -12.57
N VAL A 237 5.43 29.16 -11.33
CA VAL A 237 5.27 30.42 -10.57
C VAL A 237 6.28 31.48 -11.01
N PHE A 238 7.40 31.09 -11.61
CA PHE A 238 8.50 31.98 -11.99
C PHE A 238 8.63 32.23 -13.50
N SER A 239 7.76 31.62 -14.33
CA SER A 239 7.65 31.84 -15.78
C SER A 239 6.60 32.89 -16.13
#